data_AF-A0A354DL67-F1
#
_entry.id   AF-A0A354DL67-F1
#
_cell.length_a   1.000
_cell.length_b   1.000
_cell.length_c   1.000
_cell.angle_alpha   90.00
_cell.angle_beta   90.00
_cell.angle_gamma   90.00
#
_symmetry.space_group_name_H-M   'P 1'
#
loop_
_entity.id
_entity.type
_entity.pdbx_description
1 polymer ?
#
loop_
_entity_poly.entity_id
_entity_poly.type
_entity_poly.pdbx_seq_one_letter_code
_entity_poly.pdbx_strand_id
1 'polypeptide(L)' 'MKLVIITGTSAGLGQSFFRQMSSRCDGLMSISRRILPEQKVLAKENGKELFLLQRDFT' A
#
# COMPACT_ATOMS: atom_id res chain seq x y z
N MET A 1 -2.58 9.38 14.99
CA MET A 1 -2.43 8.42 13.89
C MET A 1 -2.43 9.18 12.58
N LYS A 2 -1.39 9.04 11.74
CA LYS A 2 -1.35 9.63 10.40
C LYS A 2 -1.55 8.54 9.35
N LEU A 3 -2.61 8.66 8.55
CA LEU A 3 -2.92 7.77 7.45
C LEU A 3 -2.38 8.34 6.15
N VAL A 4 -1.60 7.55 5.41
CA VAL A 4 -1.15 7.90 4.06
C VAL A 4 -1.96 7.08 3.05
N ILE A 5 -2.44 7.73 1.99
CA ILE A 5 -3.16 7.08 0.90
C ILE A 5 -2.29 7.16 -0.36
N ILE A 6 -1.99 6.01 -0.96
CA ILE A 6 -1.20 5.92 -2.19
C ILE A 6 -2.04 5.22 -3.25
N THR A 7 -2.18 5.86 -4.41
CA THR A 7 -2.79 5.27 -5.60
C THR A 7 -1.71 4.85 -6.59
N GLY A 8 -1.98 3.81 -7.39
CA GLY A 8 -1.03 3.35 -8.41
C GLY A 8 0.16 2.55 -7.86
N THR A 9 -0.05 1.75 -6.81
CA THR A 9 1.03 1.00 -6.11
C THR A 9 1.40 -0.32 -6.77
N SER A 10 0.81 -0.66 -7.92
CA SER A 10 1.00 -1.95 -8.59
C SER A 10 2.30 -2.06 -9.40
N ALA A 11 3.02 -0.96 -9.64
CA ALA A 11 4.31 -0.93 -10.34
C ALA A 11 5.05 0.40 -10.15
N GLY A 12 6.33 0.44 -10.53
CA GLY A 12 7.12 1.66 -10.70
C GLY A 12 7.27 2.50 -9.43
N LEU A 13 7.16 3.83 -9.56
CA LEU A 13 7.35 4.77 -8.45
C LEU A 13 6.35 4.53 -7.31
N GLY A 14 5.09 4.23 -7.62
CA GLY A 14 4.07 3.98 -6.61
C GLY A 14 4.36 2.74 -5.77
N GLN A 15 4.91 1.69 -6.37
CA GLN A 15 5.34 0.49 -5.64
C GLN A 15 6.54 0.78 -4.73
N SER A 16 7.57 1.46 -5.24
CA SER A 16 8.74 1.85 -4.45
C SER A 16 8.36 2.74 -3.27
N PHE A 17 7.45 3.69 -3.49
CA PHE A 17 6.97 4.58 -2.45
C PHE A 17 6.14 3.82 -1.40
N PHE A 18 5.27 2.90 -1.82
CA PHE A 18 4.51 2.04 -0.90
C PHE A 18 5.43 1.26 0.05
N ARG A 19 6.48 0.63 -0.47
CA ARG A 19 7.47 -0.11 0.35
C ARG A 19 8.19 0.78 1.34
N GLN A 20 8.50 2.01 0.96
CA GLN A 20 9.15 2.97 1.85
C GLN A 20 8.20 3.44 2.96
N MET A 21 6.93 3.67 2.63
CA MET A 21 5.96 4.18 3.58
C MET A 21 5.41 3.10 4.52
N SER A 22 5.39 1.82 4.11
CA SER A 22 4.88 0.72 4.93
C SER A 22 5.65 0.54 6.24
N SER A 23 6.95 0.84 6.25
CA SER A 23 7.77 0.79 7.48
C SER A 23 7.71 2.08 8.30
N ARG A 24 7.35 3.23 7.70
CA ARG A 24 7.47 4.56 8.33
C ARG A 24 6.15 5.15 8.83
N CYS A 25 5.02 4.76 8.26
CA CYS A 25 3.70 5.28 8.64
C CYS A 25 3.04 4.44 9.72
N ASP A 26 2.09 5.03 10.47
CA ASP A 26 1.23 4.31 11.42
C ASP A 26 0.06 3.61 10.71
N GLY A 27 -0.42 4.18 9.59
CA GLY A 27 -1.46 3.60 8.75
C GLY A 27 -1.20 3.91 7.27
N LEU A 28 -1.50 2.94 6.40
CA LEU A 28 -1.25 3.06 4.96
C LEU A 28 -2.39 2.44 4.15
N MET A 29 -3.01 3.23 3.29
CA MET A 29 -4.00 2.73 2.32
C MET A 29 -3.38 2.71 0.92
N SER A 30 -3.40 1.54 0.29
CA SER A 30 -2.92 1.33 -1.06
C SER A 30 -4.08 1.02 -1.99
N ILE A 31 -4.21 1.81 -3.05
CA ILE A 31 -5.23 1.62 -4.07
C ILE A 31 -4.56 1.32 -5.42
N SER A 32 -4.90 0.18 -6.03
CA SER A 32 -4.25 -0.25 -7.26
C SER A 32 -5.13 -1.20 -8.08
N ARG A 33 -4.83 -1.35 -9.37
CA ARG A 33 -5.54 -2.30 -10.24
C ARG A 33 -5.23 -3.75 -9.92
N ARG A 34 -4.04 -4.00 -9.38
CA ARG A 34 -3.54 -5.32 -9.01
C ARG A 34 -2.86 -5.22 -7.65
N ILE A 35 -3.35 -6.02 -6.70
CA ILE A 35 -2.67 -6.21 -5.42
C ILE A 35 -1.50 -7.19 -5.61
N LEU A 36 -0.30 -6.76 -5.26
CA LEU A 36 0.90 -7.57 -5.32
C LEU A 36 1.03 -8.48 -4.07
N PRO A 37 1.63 -9.68 -4.19
CA PRO A 37 1.84 -10.57 -3.04
C PRO A 37 2.59 -9.90 -1.88
N GLU A 38 3.62 -9.12 -2.19
CA GLU A 38 4.42 -8.37 -1.20
C GLU A 38 3.60 -7.39 -0.36
N GLN A 39 2.55 -6.77 -0.94
CA GLN A 39 1.70 -5.83 -0.22
C GLN A 39 0.87 -6.54 0.84
N LYS A 40 0.46 -7.78 0.56
CA LYS A 40 -0.26 -8.64 1.52
C LYS A 40 0.66 -9.09 2.65
N VAL A 41 1.93 -9.40 2.34
CA VAL A 41 2.94 -9.75 3.36
C VAL A 41 3.19 -8.55 4.27
N LEU A 42 3.49 -7.39 3.69
CA LEU A 42 3.73 -6.15 4.45
C LEU A 42 2.50 -5.72 5.28
N ALA A 43 1.29 -5.93 4.78
CA ALA A 43 0.05 -5.67 5.50
C ALA A 43 -0.12 -6.57 6.74
N LYS A 44 0.28 -7.84 6.64
CA LYS A 44 0.21 -8.79 7.77
C LYS A 44 1.32 -8.55 8.79
N GLU A 45 2.53 -8.29 8.33
CA GLU A 45 3.71 -8.19 9.19
C GLU A 45 3.71 -6.93 10.05
N ASN A 46 3.21 -5.82 9.52
CA ASN A 46 3.36 -4.55 10.22
C ASN A 46 2.32 -4.32 11.32
N GLY A 47 1.26 -5.14 11.43
CA GLY A 47 0.18 -4.96 12.43
C GLY A 47 -0.53 -3.60 12.37
N LYS A 48 -0.16 -2.78 11.39
CA LYS A 48 -0.67 -1.45 11.08
C LYS A 48 -1.88 -1.63 10.18
N GLU A 49 -2.80 -0.68 10.25
CA GLU A 49 -3.96 -0.65 9.37
C GLU A 49 -3.50 -0.39 7.93
N LEU A 50 -3.18 -1.50 7.25
CA LEU A 50 -2.76 -1.54 5.86
C LEU A 50 -3.96 -1.96 5.02
N PHE A 51 -4.63 -0.96 4.47
CA PHE A 51 -5.84 -1.17 3.65
C PHE A 51 -5.44 -1.35 2.19
N LEU A 52 -5.72 -2.54 1.64
CA LEU A 52 -5.48 -2.83 0.23
C LEU A 52 -6.82 -2.77 -0.52
N LEU A 53 -6.96 -1.78 -1.41
CA LEU A 53 -8.14 -1.62 -2.25
C LEU A 53 -7.78 -1.91 -3.71
N GLN A 54 -8.43 -2.92 -4.29
CA GLN A 54 -8.33 -3.18 -5.71
C GLN A 54 -9.41 -2.39 -6.45
N ARG A 55 -9.00 -1.46 -7.32
CA ARG A 55 -9.92 -0.69 -8.18
C ARG A 55 -9.30 -0.37 -9.52
N ASP A 56 -10.14 -0.33 -10.54
CA ASP A 56 -9.81 0.26 -11.83
C ASP A 56 -10.09 1.76 -11.82
N PHE A 57 -9.21 2.55 -12.42
CA PHE A 57 -9.24 4.01 -12.43
C PHE A 57 -9.37 4.60 -13.84
N THR A 58 -9.43 3.74 -14.85
CA THR A 58 -9.81 4.10 -16.23
C THR A 58 -11.31 4.20 -16.41
#